data_AF-A0A967WNS7-F1
#
_entry.id   AF-A0A967WNS7-F1
#
_cell.length_a   1.000
_cell.length_b   1.000
_cell.length_c   1.000
_cell.angle_alpha   90.00
_cell.angle_beta   90.00
_cell.angle_gamma   90.00
#
_symmetry.space_group_name_H-M   'P 1'
#
loop_
_entity.id
_entity.type
_entity.pdbx_description
1 polymer ?
#
loop_
_entity_poly.entity_id
_entity_poly.type
_entity_poly.pdbx_seq_one_letter_code
_entity_poly.pdbx_strand_id
1 'polypeptide(L)'
;MFAEGSYDQRLEIISDFPKGKCIWWFDQTDMRRAKEVLGDVCCIAGNVPTALMTAGTPDEVKAYCKDLIETAGAGGGFILTNGCGIDHARAENVRAMMEAGKEYGVYH
;
A
#
# COMPACT_ATOMS: atom_id res chain seq x y z
N MET A 1 -6.59 -7.44 -8.34
CA MET A 1 -7.47 -8.13 -7.39
C MET A 1 -7.48 -7.34 -6.09
N PHE A 2 -8.66 -7.16 -5.49
CA PHE A 2 -8.79 -6.53 -4.19
C PHE A 2 -8.87 -7.61 -3.10
N ALA A 3 -8.06 -7.47 -2.06
CA ALA A 3 -8.00 -8.37 -0.91
C ALA A 3 -8.48 -7.60 0.33
N GLU A 4 -9.78 -7.73 0.60
CA GLU A 4 -10.43 -7.11 1.76
C GLU A 4 -9.97 -7.79 3.07
N GLY A 5 -9.73 -6.99 4.11
CA GLY A 5 -9.17 -7.47 5.37
C GLY A 5 -7.71 -7.92 5.25
N SER A 6 -7.32 -8.89 6.09
CA SER A 6 -5.98 -9.47 6.05
C SER A 6 -5.94 -10.73 5.19
N TYR A 7 -4.95 -10.80 4.30
CA TYR A 7 -4.63 -11.94 3.45
C TYR A 7 -3.34 -12.65 3.86
N ASP A 8 -2.81 -12.38 5.06
CA ASP A 8 -1.48 -12.85 5.51
C ASP A 8 -1.30 -14.37 5.40
N GLN A 9 -2.37 -15.14 5.65
CA GLN A 9 -2.36 -16.62 5.59
C GLN A 9 -2.46 -17.20 4.17
N ARG A 10 -2.64 -16.36 3.15
CA ARG A 10 -2.92 -16.77 1.77
C ARG A 10 -1.90 -16.23 0.77
N LEU A 11 -0.87 -15.52 1.22
CA LEU A 11 0.12 -14.90 0.34
C LEU A 11 0.83 -15.92 -0.54
N GLU A 12 1.20 -17.08 0.02
CA GLU A 12 1.86 -18.17 -0.69
C GLU A 12 0.94 -18.88 -1.70
N ILE A 13 -0.38 -18.81 -1.50
CA ILE A 13 -1.35 -19.38 -2.45
C ILE A 13 -1.48 -18.46 -3.67
N ILE A 14 -1.52 -17.15 -3.44
CA ILE A 14 -1.70 -16.16 -4.52
C ILE A 14 -0.41 -15.83 -5.26
N SER A 15 0.75 -16.37 -4.84
CA SER A 15 2.01 -16.24 -5.57
C SER A 15 2.07 -17.08 -6.85
N ASP A 16 1.13 -18.00 -7.06
CA ASP A 16 1.03 -18.83 -8.29
C ASP A 16 0.42 -18.07 -9.49
N PHE A 17 0.09 -16.79 -9.32
CA PHE A 17 -0.42 -15.98 -10.44
C PHE A 17 0.65 -15.79 -11.53
N PRO A 18 0.27 -15.80 -12.82
CA PRO A 18 1.21 -15.51 -13.90
C PRO A 18 1.85 -14.12 -13.73
N LYS A 19 3.19 -14.07 -13.86
CA LYS A 19 3.98 -12.86 -13.62
C LYS A 19 3.45 -11.66 -14.42
N GLY A 20 3.26 -10.54 -13.73
CA GLY A 20 2.84 -9.27 -14.33
C GLY A 20 1.40 -9.24 -14.86
N LYS A 21 0.56 -10.21 -14.51
CA LYS A 21 -0.86 -10.26 -14.95
C LYS A 21 -1.85 -9.74 -13.91
N CYS A 22 -1.40 -9.45 -12.68
CA CYS A 22 -2.24 -8.96 -11.60
C CYS A 22 -1.55 -7.81 -10.85
N ILE A 23 -2.37 -6.95 -10.26
CA ILE A 23 -1.99 -6.07 -9.15
C ILE A 23 -2.82 -6.53 -7.96
N TRP A 24 -2.18 -6.86 -6.83
CA TRP A 24 -2.90 -7.16 -5.59
C TRP A 24 -3.01 -5.90 -4.75
N TRP A 25 -4.24 -5.50 -4.47
CA TRP A 25 -4.56 -4.37 -3.63
C TRP A 25 -5.01 -4.86 -2.26
N PHE A 26 -4.25 -4.54 -1.23
CA PHE A 26 -4.47 -5.03 0.13
C PHE A 26 -5.06 -3.96 1.04
N ASP A 27 -5.95 -4.39 1.94
CA ASP A 27 -6.53 -3.55 3.01
C ASP A 27 -5.72 -3.62 4.31
N GLN A 28 -5.69 -4.78 4.99
CA GLN A 28 -5.07 -4.91 6.33
C GLN A 28 -3.93 -5.95 6.36
N THR A 29 -3.40 -6.30 5.19
CA THR A 29 -2.31 -7.29 5.06
C THR A 29 -0.98 -6.66 5.45
N ASP A 30 -0.08 -7.46 6.02
CA ASP A 30 1.31 -7.05 6.25
C ASP A 30 2.03 -6.82 4.92
N MET A 31 2.32 -5.55 4.63
CA MET A 31 2.92 -5.16 3.36
C MET A 31 4.40 -5.56 3.22
N ARG A 32 5.12 -5.78 4.32
CA ARG A 32 6.47 -6.35 4.28
C ARG A 32 6.39 -7.79 3.80
N ARG A 33 5.51 -8.58 4.42
CA ARG A 33 5.30 -9.99 4.04
C ARG A 33 4.75 -10.11 2.62
N ALA A 34 3.80 -9.27 2.24
CA ALA A 34 3.27 -9.22 0.88
C ALA A 34 4.39 -8.92 -0.14
N LYS A 35 5.27 -7.97 0.16
CA LYS A 35 6.43 -7.64 -0.69
C LYS A 35 7.41 -8.80 -0.81
N GLU A 36 7.75 -9.45 0.30
CA GLU A 36 8.64 -10.62 0.34
C GLU A 36 8.12 -11.78 -0.53
N VAL A 37 6.81 -12.06 -0.46
CA VAL A 37 6.21 -13.23 -1.13
C VAL A 37 5.82 -12.93 -2.59
N LEU A 38 5.32 -11.72 -2.87
CA LEU A 38 4.69 -11.39 -4.16
C LEU A 38 5.47 -10.41 -5.02
N GLY A 39 6.48 -9.73 -4.46
CA GLY A 39 7.18 -8.63 -5.11
C GLY A 39 7.83 -8.97 -6.45
N ASP A 40 8.20 -10.24 -6.66
CA ASP A 40 8.80 -10.72 -7.92
C ASP A 40 7.77 -11.26 -8.93
N VAL A 41 6.52 -11.44 -8.50
CA VAL A 41 5.43 -12.01 -9.28
C VAL A 41 4.50 -10.92 -9.80
N CYS A 42 4.11 -9.98 -8.95
CA CYS A 42 3.11 -8.97 -9.27
C CYS A 42 3.36 -7.66 -8.52
N CYS A 43 2.71 -6.58 -9.00
CA CYS A 43 2.70 -5.35 -8.23
C CYS A 43 1.75 -5.50 -7.03
N ILE A 44 2.10 -4.87 -5.93
CA ILE A 44 1.24 -4.74 -4.75
C ILE A 44 0.83 -3.29 -4.55
N ALA A 45 -0.35 -3.07 -4.02
CA ALA A 45 -0.93 -1.76 -3.79
C ALA A 45 -1.61 -1.71 -2.42
N GLY A 46 -1.74 -0.51 -1.87
CA GLY A 46 -2.28 -0.29 -0.53
C GLY A 46 -1.19 0.30 0.38
N ASN A 47 -1.34 0.26 1.70
CA ASN A 47 -2.59 -0.03 2.40
C ASN A 47 -2.87 1.01 3.49
N VAL A 48 -2.77 2.30 3.12
CA VAL A 48 -3.01 3.41 4.07
C VAL A 48 -4.41 3.28 4.69
N PRO A 49 -4.53 3.13 6.03
CA PRO A 49 -5.80 2.83 6.68
C PRO A 49 -6.83 3.96 6.52
N THR A 50 -8.07 3.59 6.22
CA THR A 50 -9.18 4.57 6.10
C THR A 50 -9.42 5.34 7.40
N ALA A 51 -9.24 4.70 8.55
CA ALA A 51 -9.33 5.35 9.86
C ALA A 51 -8.28 6.46 10.01
N LEU A 52 -7.04 6.23 9.54
CA LEU A 52 -5.98 7.22 9.56
C LEU A 52 -6.31 8.39 8.62
N MET A 53 -6.81 8.10 7.42
CA MET A 53 -7.21 9.13 6.46
C MET A 53 -8.38 10.00 6.96
N THR A 54 -9.25 9.44 7.81
CA THR A 54 -10.45 10.13 8.34
C THR A 54 -10.13 10.91 9.62
N ALA A 55 -9.48 10.26 10.59
CA ALA A 55 -9.32 10.79 11.95
C ALA A 55 -7.90 11.29 12.25
N GLY A 56 -6.90 10.85 11.50
CA GLY A 56 -5.50 11.22 11.71
C GLY A 56 -5.18 12.65 11.29
N THR A 57 -3.95 13.03 11.61
CA THR A 57 -3.32 14.28 11.19
C THR A 57 -2.53 14.09 9.88
N PRO A 58 -2.27 15.17 9.13
CA PRO A 58 -1.42 15.13 7.95
C PRO A 58 -0.03 14.53 8.21
N ASP A 59 0.56 14.81 9.38
CA ASP A 59 1.88 14.30 9.75
C ASP A 59 1.87 12.79 10.00
N GLU A 60 0.84 12.27 10.68
CA GLU A 60 0.67 10.82 10.87
C GLU A 60 0.46 10.10 9.54
N VAL A 61 -0.34 10.68 8.64
CA VAL A 61 -0.54 10.14 7.28
C VAL A 61 0.77 10.12 6.52
N LYS A 62 1.51 11.23 6.53
CA LYS A 62 2.79 11.33 5.82
C LYS A 62 3.83 10.34 6.37
N ALA A 63 3.91 10.22 7.70
CA ALA A 63 4.81 9.27 8.37
C ALA A 63 4.46 7.82 8.01
N TYR A 64 3.17 7.46 8.04
CA TYR A 64 2.72 6.13 7.65
C TYR A 64 3.05 5.82 6.18
N CYS A 65 2.75 6.76 5.28
CA CYS A 65 3.06 6.60 3.85
C CYS A 65 4.56 6.45 3.61
N LYS A 66 5.40 7.20 4.33
CA LYS A 66 6.86 7.08 4.24
C LYS A 66 7.32 5.67 4.63
N ASP A 67 6.94 5.19 5.81
CA ASP A 67 7.32 3.85 6.29
C ASP A 67 6.86 2.76 5.32
N LEU A 68 5.66 2.91 4.78
CA LEU A 68 5.10 1.98 3.82
C LEU A 68 5.87 2.00 2.48
N ILE A 69 6.26 3.17 1.97
CA ILE A 69 7.11 3.29 0.78
C ILE A 69 8.48 2.65 1.04
N GLU A 70 9.12 2.92 2.18
CA GLU A 70 10.42 2.33 2.53
C GLU A 70 10.34 0.81 2.68
N THR A 71 9.20 0.30 3.18
CA THR A 71 8.98 -1.13 3.40
C THR A 71 8.63 -1.90 2.13
N ALA A 72 7.69 -1.39 1.32
CA ALA A 72 7.14 -2.10 0.17
C ALA A 72 7.68 -1.61 -1.18
N GLY A 73 8.24 -0.39 -1.24
CA GLY A 73 8.69 0.28 -2.46
C GLY A 73 10.03 -0.18 -3.01
N ALA A 74 10.86 -0.82 -2.17
CA ALA A 74 12.18 -1.30 -2.58
C ALA A 74 12.11 -2.24 -3.80
N GLY A 75 12.91 -1.97 -4.83
CA GLY A 75 12.90 -2.74 -6.08
C GLY A 75 11.68 -2.51 -6.97
N GLY A 76 10.86 -1.48 -6.70
CA GLY A 76 9.67 -1.14 -7.50
C GLY A 76 8.49 -2.08 -7.27
N GLY A 77 7.48 -2.04 -8.14
CA GLY A 77 6.32 -2.92 -8.05
C GLY A 77 5.36 -2.61 -6.88
N PHE A 78 5.45 -1.41 -6.30
CA PHE A 78 4.54 -0.94 -5.26
C PHE A 78 3.78 0.30 -5.73
N ILE A 79 2.49 0.35 -5.42
CA ILE A 79 1.61 1.50 -5.66
C ILE A 79 1.05 1.98 -4.33
N LEU A 80 1.49 3.16 -3.88
CA LEU A 80 0.91 3.80 -2.71
C LEU A 80 -0.55 4.15 -2.97
N THR A 81 -1.45 3.58 -2.17
CA THR A 81 -2.86 3.93 -2.14
C THR A 81 -3.44 3.58 -0.77
N ASN A 82 -4.66 4.00 -0.50
CA ASN A 82 -5.36 3.59 0.70
C ASN A 82 -5.76 2.10 0.65
N GLY A 83 -6.13 1.52 1.78
CA GLY A 83 -6.49 0.10 1.89
C GLY A 83 -7.79 -0.30 1.20
N CYS A 84 -8.70 0.61 0.89
CA CYS A 84 -10.01 0.30 0.27
C CYS A 84 -10.59 1.49 -0.52
N GLY A 85 -11.89 1.66 -0.68
CA GLY A 85 -12.42 2.91 -1.25
C GLY A 85 -12.15 4.12 -0.34
N ILE A 86 -11.70 5.26 -0.88
CA ILE A 86 -11.69 6.52 -0.12
C ILE A 86 -13.11 7.09 -0.09
N ASP A 87 -13.63 7.32 1.12
CA ASP A 87 -14.92 7.95 1.36
C ASP A 87 -14.75 9.21 2.23
N HIS A 88 -14.77 9.08 3.56
CA HIS A 88 -14.76 10.21 4.51
C HIS A 88 -13.36 10.78 4.83
N ALA A 89 -12.41 10.68 3.90
CA ALA A 89 -11.07 11.20 4.14
C ALA A 89 -11.05 12.74 4.19
N ARG A 90 -10.27 13.30 5.12
CA ARG A 90 -10.03 14.75 5.17
C ARG A 90 -9.15 15.17 4.00
N ALA A 91 -9.47 16.32 3.39
CA ALA A 91 -8.74 16.80 2.21
C ALA A 91 -7.25 17.01 2.49
N GLU A 92 -6.88 17.51 3.67
CA GLU A 92 -5.48 17.65 4.09
C GLU A 92 -4.74 16.31 4.18
N ASN A 93 -5.42 15.23 4.58
CA ASN A 93 -4.83 13.90 4.68
C ASN A 93 -4.61 13.29 3.29
N VAL A 94 -5.54 13.50 2.35
CA VAL A 94 -5.35 13.12 0.94
C VAL A 94 -4.15 13.85 0.34
N ARG A 95 -4.02 15.16 0.60
CA ARG A 95 -2.86 15.95 0.17
C ARG A 95 -1.56 15.43 0.80
N ALA A 96 -1.56 15.12 2.09
CA ALA A 96 -0.39 14.57 2.78
C ALA A 96 0.08 13.25 2.18
N MET A 97 -0.84 12.34 1.83
CA MET A 97 -0.51 11.09 1.13
C MET A 97 0.10 11.35 -0.25
N MET A 98 -0.48 12.28 -1.03
CA MET A 98 0.06 12.66 -2.34
C MET A 98 1.48 13.25 -2.23
N GLU A 99 1.71 14.14 -1.27
CA GLU A 99 3.04 14.73 -1.05
C GLU A 99 4.05 13.68 -0.57
N ALA A 100 3.66 12.76 0.32
CA ALA A 100 4.50 11.63 0.72
C ALA A 100 4.93 10.79 -0.49
N GLY A 101 4.00 10.49 -1.41
CA GLY A 101 4.29 9.76 -2.64
C GLY A 101 5.28 10.49 -3.55
N LYS A 102 5.18 11.81 -3.67
CA LYS A 102 6.12 12.63 -4.46
C LYS A 102 7.50 12.79 -3.80
N GLU A 103 7.55 12.83 -2.47
CA GLU A 103 8.79 13.07 -1.73
C GLU A 103 9.60 11.77 -1.55
N TYR A 104 8.95 10.69 -1.16
CA TYR A 104 9.63 9.43 -0.82
C TYR A 104 9.55 8.37 -1.93
N GLY A 105 8.65 8.53 -2.90
CA GLY A 105 8.48 7.61 -4.04
C GLY A 105 9.39 7.89 -5.22
N VAL A 106 10.46 8.66 -5.05
CA VAL A 106 11.43 9.01 -6.10
C VAL A 106 12.64 8.07 -6.00
N TYR A 107 12.96 7.42 -7.10
CA TYR A 107 14.09 6.49 -7.21
C TYR A 107 15.00 6.93 -8.36
N HIS A 108 16.31 6.85 -8.15
CA HIS A 108 17.35 7.24 -9.12
C HIS A 108 17.93 6.04 -9.85
#